data_AF-A0A7Z9D5D4-F1
#
_entry.id   AF-A0A7Z9D5D4-F1
#
_cell.length_a   1.000
_cell.length_b   1.000
_cell.length_c   1.000
_cell.angle_alpha   90.00
_cell.angle_beta   90.00
_cell.angle_gamma   90.00
#
_symmetry.space_group_name_H-M   'P 1'
#
loop_
_entity.id
_entity.type
_entity.pdbx_description
1 polymer ?
#
loop_
_entity_poly.entity_id
_entity_poly.type
_entity_poly.pdbx_seq_one_letter_code
_entity_poly.pdbx_strand_id
1 'polypeptide(L)'
;MKTLGIIGGMSPESTALYYRIINREVNRRIGGNHSADIVMHSVDFEEVVRLQKSGDWEAAGALLAASATKLEGAGAQLLLVATNTMHKVAPAIERATTVPLLHVVDATATAIQRQGLQRVGLLGTTFTMSDGFYTERMAAQGIQTIVPAEPEQAETSRIIFEQLCLGRVEPEAVQYLQQVITGLKEQGAQGVILGCTELCLAVDEDKTPLPVFDSTTIHALAAVEAMLAPPLPA
;
A
#
# COMPACT_ATOMS: atom_id res chain seq x y z
N MET A 1 -13.48 0.16 -19.60
CA MET A 1 -12.54 0.28 -18.46
C MET A 1 -12.97 1.51 -17.67
N LYS A 2 -13.03 1.43 -16.35
CA LYS A 2 -13.30 2.59 -15.50
C LYS A 2 -12.08 3.51 -15.45
N THR A 3 -12.29 4.83 -15.39
CA THR A 3 -11.20 5.80 -15.14
C THR A 3 -10.73 5.70 -13.69
N LEU A 4 -9.45 5.43 -13.46
CA LEU A 4 -8.86 5.33 -12.12
C LEU A 4 -8.32 6.69 -11.67
N GLY A 5 -8.76 7.15 -10.50
CA GLY A 5 -8.18 8.27 -9.78
C GLY A 5 -7.09 7.83 -8.82
N ILE A 6 -5.87 8.32 -8.98
CA ILE A 6 -4.75 8.05 -8.07
C ILE A 6 -4.44 9.29 -7.24
N ILE A 7 -4.55 9.16 -5.92
CA ILE A 7 -3.99 10.13 -4.96
C ILE A 7 -2.57 9.67 -4.65
N GLY A 8 -1.58 10.36 -5.21
CA GLY A 8 -0.17 9.97 -5.15
C GLY A 8 0.74 11.07 -4.60
N GLY A 9 2.04 10.92 -4.80
CA GLY A 9 3.07 11.84 -4.30
C GLY A 9 3.54 11.52 -2.87
N MET A 10 3.27 10.32 -2.33
CA MET A 10 3.56 9.97 -0.93
C MET A 10 4.35 8.65 -0.77
N SER A 11 5.47 8.46 -1.47
CA SER A 11 6.25 9.45 -2.23
C SER A 11 5.98 9.40 -3.76
N PRO A 12 6.53 10.31 -4.57
CA PRO A 12 6.44 10.25 -6.04
C PRO A 12 7.01 8.96 -6.64
N GLU A 13 8.07 8.39 -6.06
CA GLU A 13 8.72 7.15 -6.50
C GLU A 13 7.74 5.97 -6.43
N SER A 14 7.05 5.82 -5.30
CA SER A 14 6.02 4.79 -5.13
C SER A 14 4.85 4.97 -6.12
N THR A 15 4.46 6.23 -6.37
CA THR A 15 3.38 6.57 -7.29
C THR A 15 3.73 6.20 -8.74
N ALA A 16 4.98 6.43 -9.15
CA ALA A 16 5.48 6.02 -10.46
C ALA A 16 5.43 4.48 -10.63
N LEU A 17 5.70 3.73 -9.55
CA LEU A 17 5.59 2.27 -9.55
C LEU A 17 4.13 1.82 -9.77
N TYR A 18 3.16 2.40 -9.07
CA TYR A 18 1.73 2.14 -9.31
C TYR A 18 1.36 2.37 -10.77
N TYR A 19 1.69 3.55 -11.32
CA TYR A 19 1.40 3.89 -12.72
C TYR A 19 1.97 2.86 -13.69
N ARG A 20 3.22 2.44 -13.46
CA ARG A 20 3.91 1.45 -14.30
C ARG A 20 3.23 0.08 -14.23
N ILE A 21 2.95 -0.44 -13.03
CA ILE A 21 2.32 -1.76 -12.85
C ILE A 21 0.95 -1.78 -13.50
N ILE A 22 0.12 -0.77 -13.23
CA ILE A 22 -1.25 -0.68 -13.74
C ILE A 22 -1.28 -0.67 -15.26
N ASN A 23 -0.48 0.18 -15.91
CA ASN A 23 -0.42 0.25 -17.37
C ASN A 23 0.09 -1.05 -18.00
N ARG A 24 1.12 -1.68 -17.41
CA ARG A 24 1.66 -2.94 -17.92
C ARG A 24 0.65 -4.08 -17.79
N GLU A 25 -0.06 -4.15 -16.67
CA GLU A 25 -1.07 -5.19 -16.46
C GLU A 25 -2.30 -4.98 -17.35
N VAL A 26 -2.75 -3.75 -17.55
CA VAL A 26 -3.81 -3.43 -18.52
C VAL A 26 -3.40 -3.86 -19.93
N ASN A 27 -2.19 -3.49 -20.36
CA ASN A 27 -1.68 -3.89 -21.67
C ASN A 27 -1.56 -5.42 -21.80
N ARG A 28 -1.11 -6.11 -20.75
CA ARG A 28 -1.02 -7.57 -20.72
C ARG A 28 -2.38 -8.25 -20.88
N ARG A 29 -3.45 -7.70 -20.28
CA ARG A 29 -4.79 -8.29 -20.31
C ARG A 29 -5.57 -7.98 -21.59
N ILE A 30 -5.42 -6.77 -22.13
CA ILE A 30 -6.21 -6.30 -23.30
C ILE A 30 -5.41 -6.43 -24.61
N GLY A 31 -4.09 -6.30 -24.56
CA GLY A 31 -3.19 -6.37 -25.71
C GLY A 31 -3.05 -5.07 -26.52
N GLY A 32 -2.33 -5.14 -27.64
CA GLY A 32 -2.14 -4.01 -28.56
C GLY A 32 -1.46 -2.80 -27.91
N ASN A 33 -1.96 -1.61 -28.22
CA ASN A 33 -1.47 -0.34 -27.66
C ASN A 33 -2.36 0.18 -26.51
N HIS A 34 -3.15 -0.70 -25.86
CA HIS A 34 -4.00 -0.28 -24.75
C HIS A 34 -3.17 0.09 -23.52
N SER A 35 -3.50 1.25 -22.94
CA SER A 35 -3.01 1.74 -21.66
C SER A 35 -4.19 1.93 -20.70
N ALA A 36 -3.89 2.13 -19.42
CA ALA A 36 -4.89 2.39 -18.41
C ALA A 36 -5.44 3.83 -18.55
N ASP A 37 -6.74 4.02 -18.31
CA ASP A 37 -7.33 5.35 -18.21
C ASP A 37 -7.19 5.86 -16.76
N ILE A 38 -6.34 6.87 -16.56
CA ILE A 38 -5.90 7.34 -15.24
C ILE A 38 -5.96 8.87 -15.17
N VAL A 39 -6.56 9.37 -14.08
CA VAL A 39 -6.37 10.74 -13.60
C VAL A 39 -5.60 10.70 -12.28
N MET A 40 -4.65 11.60 -12.08
CA MET A 40 -3.77 11.56 -10.91
C MET A 40 -3.60 12.94 -10.30
N HIS A 41 -3.72 13.01 -8.96
CA HIS A 41 -3.37 14.18 -8.18
C HIS A 41 -2.20 13.79 -7.27
N SER A 42 -1.02 14.33 -7.60
CA SER A 42 0.18 14.15 -6.80
C SER A 42 0.31 15.33 -5.84
N VAL A 43 0.28 15.06 -4.54
CA VAL A 43 0.43 16.09 -3.50
C VAL A 43 1.90 16.45 -3.30
N ASP A 44 2.15 17.60 -2.65
CA ASP A 44 3.47 17.89 -2.10
C ASP A 44 3.69 17.00 -0.87
N PHE A 45 4.71 16.14 -0.91
CA PHE A 45 4.93 15.17 0.14
C PHE A 45 5.36 15.82 1.46
N GLU A 46 6.09 16.94 1.42
CA GLU A 46 6.59 17.60 2.63
C GLU A 46 5.42 18.11 3.49
N GLU A 47 4.35 18.57 2.86
CA GLU A 47 3.13 18.97 3.58
C GLU A 47 2.50 17.79 4.33
N VAL A 48 2.41 16.63 3.67
CA VAL A 48 1.88 15.41 4.30
C VAL A 48 2.80 14.94 5.43
N VAL A 49 4.11 14.94 5.22
CA VAL A 49 5.11 14.59 6.25
C VAL A 49 5.00 15.50 7.47
N ARG A 50 4.84 16.82 7.26
CA ARG A 50 4.65 17.79 8.35
C ARG A 50 3.41 17.44 9.18
N LEU A 51 2.29 17.14 8.53
CA LEU A 51 1.03 16.79 9.21
C LEU A 51 1.13 15.45 9.95
N GLN A 52 1.80 14.46 9.37
CA GLN A 52 2.09 13.18 10.03
C GLN A 52 2.93 13.38 11.29
N LYS A 53 4.03 14.16 11.20
CA LYS A 53 4.93 14.44 12.32
C LYS A 53 4.25 15.24 13.44
N SER A 54 3.33 16.13 13.12
CA SER A 54 2.56 16.87 14.12
C SER A 54 1.36 16.09 14.68
N GLY A 55 1.07 14.90 14.15
CA GLY A 55 -0.10 14.11 14.51
C GLY A 55 -1.44 14.73 14.07
N ASP A 56 -1.42 15.68 13.13
CA ASP A 56 -2.60 16.39 12.64
C ASP A 56 -3.29 15.59 11.52
N TRP A 57 -3.86 14.45 11.92
CA TRP A 57 -4.54 13.52 11.03
C TRP A 57 -5.87 14.07 10.48
N GLU A 58 -6.47 15.03 11.17
CA GLU A 58 -7.67 15.72 10.68
C GLU A 58 -7.33 16.58 9.44
N ALA A 59 -6.30 17.42 9.54
CA ALA A 59 -5.84 18.21 8.40
C ALA A 59 -5.29 17.32 7.27
N ALA A 60 -4.58 16.25 7.59
CA ALA A 60 -4.09 15.30 6.58
C ALA A 60 -5.25 14.61 5.84
N GLY A 61 -6.32 14.26 6.58
CA GLY A 61 -7.56 13.74 6.00
C GLY A 61 -8.27 14.76 5.10
N ALA A 62 -8.37 16.02 5.52
CA ALA A 62 -8.95 17.09 4.72
C ALA A 62 -8.17 17.34 3.42
N LEU A 63 -6.84 17.29 3.48
CA LEU A 63 -5.96 17.46 2.32
C LEU A 63 -6.18 16.34 1.28
N LEU A 64 -6.25 15.08 1.71
CA LEU A 64 -6.51 13.96 0.78
C LEU A 64 -7.97 13.87 0.34
N ALA A 65 -8.92 14.28 1.17
CA ALA A 65 -10.32 14.44 0.79
C ALA A 65 -10.48 15.46 -0.36
N ALA A 66 -9.80 16.60 -0.27
CA ALA A 66 -9.79 17.58 -1.36
C ALA A 66 -9.18 17.01 -2.65
N SER A 67 -8.18 16.14 -2.53
CA SER A 67 -7.61 15.41 -3.68
C SER A 67 -8.63 14.48 -4.33
N ALA A 68 -9.43 13.76 -3.53
CA ALA A 68 -10.49 12.89 -4.03
C ALA A 68 -11.58 13.66 -4.77
N THR A 69 -12.05 14.78 -4.21
CA THR A 69 -13.05 15.64 -4.88
C THR A 69 -12.54 16.19 -6.22
N LYS A 70 -11.26 16.58 -6.30
CA LYS A 70 -10.63 16.98 -7.58
C LYS A 70 -10.67 15.86 -8.61
N LEU A 71 -10.35 14.63 -8.19
CA LEU A 71 -10.32 13.47 -9.08
C LEU A 71 -11.72 13.04 -9.54
N GLU A 72 -12.72 13.07 -8.66
CA GLU A 72 -14.12 12.87 -9.02
C GLU A 72 -14.58 13.91 -10.06
N GLY A 73 -14.26 15.19 -9.84
CA GLY A 73 -14.53 16.25 -10.82
C GLY A 73 -13.78 16.09 -12.15
N ALA A 74 -12.66 15.35 -12.17
CA ALA A 74 -11.91 14.99 -13.36
C ALA A 74 -12.41 13.69 -14.04
N GLY A 75 -13.46 13.07 -13.51
CA GLY A 75 -14.08 11.87 -14.10
C GLY A 75 -13.61 10.54 -13.52
N ALA A 76 -12.89 10.52 -12.39
CA ALA A 76 -12.54 9.27 -11.73
C ALA A 76 -13.80 8.47 -11.34
N GLN A 77 -13.77 7.17 -11.61
CA GLN A 77 -14.85 6.21 -11.29
C GLN A 77 -14.43 5.15 -10.27
N LEU A 78 -13.15 5.15 -9.89
CA LEU A 78 -12.55 4.34 -8.84
C LEU A 78 -11.38 5.15 -8.27
N LEU A 79 -11.18 5.16 -6.96
CA LEU A 79 -10.05 5.82 -6.31
C LEU A 79 -9.06 4.82 -5.73
N LEU A 80 -7.80 5.21 -5.69
CA LEU A 80 -6.70 4.52 -5.02
C LEU A 80 -5.79 5.55 -4.37
N VAL A 81 -5.35 5.28 -3.13
CA VAL A 81 -4.30 6.06 -2.46
C VAL A 81 -2.97 5.31 -2.59
N ALA A 82 -2.00 5.89 -3.26
CA ALA A 82 -0.71 5.27 -3.57
C ALA A 82 0.27 5.36 -2.39
N THR A 83 -0.15 4.96 -1.19
CA THR A 83 0.67 4.87 0.03
C THR A 83 -0.02 4.02 1.10
N ASN A 84 0.72 3.30 1.94
CA ASN A 84 0.12 2.52 3.02
C ASN A 84 -0.34 3.41 4.18
N THR A 85 0.55 4.25 4.71
CA THR A 85 0.30 5.05 5.93
C THR A 85 -0.96 5.92 5.85
N MET A 86 -1.22 6.56 4.71
CA MET A 86 -2.36 7.49 4.59
C MET A 86 -3.72 6.80 4.51
N HIS A 87 -3.78 5.47 4.47
CA HIS A 87 -5.05 4.77 4.68
C HIS A 87 -5.61 4.96 6.09
N LYS A 88 -4.80 5.42 7.06
CA LYS A 88 -5.30 5.90 8.36
C LYS A 88 -6.41 6.96 8.21
N VAL A 89 -6.35 7.79 7.17
CA VAL A 89 -7.35 8.83 6.89
C VAL A 89 -8.31 8.46 5.75
N ALA A 90 -8.33 7.19 5.32
CA ALA A 90 -9.28 6.70 4.32
C ALA A 90 -10.75 7.06 4.63
N PRO A 91 -11.24 7.01 5.90
CA PRO A 91 -12.61 7.42 6.20
C PRO A 91 -12.93 8.88 5.84
N ALA A 92 -11.95 9.79 5.90
CA ALA A 92 -12.15 11.18 5.49
C ALA A 92 -12.29 11.31 3.96
N ILE A 93 -11.50 10.52 3.22
CA ILE A 93 -11.55 10.42 1.76
C ILE A 93 -12.89 9.86 1.31
N GLU A 94 -13.31 8.73 1.87
CA GLU A 94 -14.58 8.04 1.56
C GLU A 94 -15.80 8.93 1.83
N ARG A 95 -15.76 9.81 2.84
CA ARG A 95 -16.86 10.76 3.13
C ARG A 95 -16.92 11.94 2.15
N ALA A 96 -15.82 12.26 1.46
CA ALA A 96 -15.70 13.46 0.64
C ALA A 96 -16.10 13.25 -0.83
N THR A 97 -16.40 12.01 -1.23
CA THR A 97 -16.66 11.62 -2.61
C THR A 97 -17.65 10.46 -2.68
N THR A 98 -18.38 10.34 -3.79
CA THR A 98 -19.22 9.16 -4.05
C THR A 98 -18.45 8.05 -4.78
N VAL A 99 -17.24 8.35 -5.25
CA VAL A 99 -16.40 7.41 -5.98
C VAL A 99 -15.82 6.38 -5.02
N PRO A 100 -15.95 5.07 -5.30
CA PRO A 100 -15.45 4.03 -4.40
C PRO A 100 -13.93 4.11 -4.25
N LEU A 101 -13.43 4.02 -3.01
CA LEU A 101 -12.01 3.91 -2.70
C LEU A 101 -11.61 2.44 -2.59
N LEU A 102 -10.63 2.03 -3.39
CA LEU A 102 -9.94 0.77 -3.20
C LEU A 102 -8.94 0.92 -2.06
N HIS A 103 -9.15 0.15 -0.98
CA HIS A 103 -8.31 0.22 0.21
C HIS A 103 -7.17 -0.81 0.14
N VAL A 104 -5.93 -0.39 0.38
CA VAL A 104 -4.73 -1.27 0.28
C VAL A 104 -4.81 -2.50 1.19
N VAL A 105 -5.31 -2.32 2.42
CA VAL A 105 -5.45 -3.43 3.39
C VAL A 105 -6.46 -4.46 2.89
N ASP A 106 -7.57 -4.04 2.28
CA ASP A 106 -8.62 -4.97 1.82
C ASP A 106 -8.15 -5.77 0.61
N ALA A 107 -7.44 -5.11 -0.32
CA ALA A 107 -6.79 -5.79 -1.43
C ALA A 107 -5.76 -6.83 -0.95
N THR A 108 -4.94 -6.44 0.04
CA THR A 108 -3.92 -7.32 0.64
C THR A 108 -4.55 -8.49 1.39
N ALA A 109 -5.59 -8.23 2.19
CA ALA A 109 -6.34 -9.26 2.92
C ALA A 109 -6.97 -10.28 1.96
N THR A 110 -7.56 -9.80 0.87
CA THR A 110 -8.11 -10.67 -0.19
C THR A 110 -7.04 -11.57 -0.79
N ALA A 111 -5.83 -11.04 -1.06
CA ALA A 111 -4.72 -11.84 -1.58
C ALA A 111 -4.23 -12.91 -0.58
N ILE A 112 -4.17 -12.57 0.69
CA ILE A 112 -3.80 -13.50 1.78
C ILE A 112 -4.85 -14.62 1.92
N GLN A 113 -6.13 -14.27 1.93
CA GLN A 113 -7.24 -15.23 2.03
C GLN A 113 -7.31 -16.16 0.83
N ARG A 114 -6.97 -15.69 -0.39
CA ARG A 114 -6.87 -16.55 -1.59
C ARG A 114 -5.83 -17.66 -1.43
N GLN A 115 -4.83 -17.48 -0.57
CA GLN A 115 -3.85 -18.53 -0.22
C GLN A 115 -4.26 -19.35 1.02
N GLY A 116 -5.43 -19.09 1.61
CA GLY A 116 -5.92 -19.79 2.80
C GLY A 116 -5.16 -19.44 4.08
N LEU A 117 -4.40 -18.34 4.09
CA LEU A 117 -3.63 -17.91 5.25
C LEU A 117 -4.49 -17.04 6.18
N GLN A 118 -4.25 -17.14 7.48
CA GLN A 118 -5.01 -16.41 8.52
C GLN A 118 -4.10 -15.70 9.52
N ARG A 119 -2.78 -15.94 9.46
CA ARG A 119 -1.80 -15.33 10.34
C ARG A 119 -0.58 -14.91 9.55
N VAL A 120 -0.28 -13.62 9.51
CA VAL A 120 0.80 -13.05 8.68
C VAL A 120 1.63 -12.05 9.47
N GLY A 121 2.91 -11.95 9.13
CA GLY A 121 3.79 -10.88 9.60
C GLY A 121 3.51 -9.58 8.84
N LEU A 122 3.73 -8.42 9.47
CA LEU A 122 3.68 -7.11 8.82
C LEU A 122 5.00 -6.37 9.05
N LEU A 123 5.66 -6.01 7.96
CA LEU A 123 6.79 -5.09 7.93
C LEU A 123 6.39 -3.79 7.27
N GLY A 124 6.85 -2.67 7.81
CA GLY A 124 6.56 -1.35 7.27
C GLY A 124 7.24 -0.27 8.10
N THR A 125 6.73 0.96 7.99
CA THR A 125 7.12 2.02 8.93
C THR A 125 6.60 1.71 10.33
N THR A 126 7.19 2.30 11.37
CA THR A 126 6.68 2.16 12.75
C THR A 126 5.20 2.51 12.82
N PHE A 127 4.75 3.57 12.13
CA PHE A 127 3.33 3.92 12.05
C PHE A 127 2.45 2.78 11.49
N THR A 128 2.89 2.13 10.41
CA THR A 128 2.13 1.03 9.80
C THR A 128 2.03 -0.19 10.73
N MET A 129 3.08 -0.43 11.53
CA MET A 129 3.13 -1.59 12.44
C MET A 129 2.46 -1.34 13.80
N SER A 130 2.53 -0.13 14.37
CA SER A 130 2.10 0.12 15.75
C SER A 130 0.78 0.89 15.92
N ASP A 131 0.32 1.65 14.91
CA ASP A 131 -0.81 2.59 15.09
C ASP A 131 -2.19 1.92 15.20
N GLY A 132 -2.33 0.70 14.67
CA GLY A 132 -3.58 -0.08 14.73
C GLY A 132 -4.40 -0.05 13.44
N PHE A 133 -4.40 1.05 12.67
CA PHE A 133 -5.27 1.18 11.48
C PHE A 133 -5.15 0.01 10.47
N TYR A 134 -3.93 -0.53 10.32
CA TYR A 134 -3.64 -1.63 9.41
C TYR A 134 -4.02 -2.98 10.03
N THR A 135 -3.55 -3.24 11.25
CA THR A 135 -3.72 -4.52 11.95
C THR A 135 -5.16 -4.75 12.38
N GLU A 136 -5.88 -3.72 12.83
CA GLU A 136 -7.30 -3.77 13.18
C GLU A 136 -8.16 -4.04 11.95
N ARG A 137 -7.86 -3.41 10.80
CA ARG A 137 -8.59 -3.65 9.55
C ARG A 137 -8.32 -5.04 8.95
N MET A 138 -7.11 -5.59 9.15
CA MET A 138 -6.82 -7.00 8.86
C MET A 138 -7.62 -7.94 9.80
N ALA A 139 -7.64 -7.64 11.10
CA ALA A 139 -8.35 -8.45 12.09
C ALA A 139 -9.86 -8.48 11.84
N ALA A 140 -10.46 -7.36 11.42
CA ALA A 140 -11.86 -7.29 10.99
C ALA A 140 -12.19 -8.23 9.80
N GLN A 141 -11.17 -8.64 9.04
CA GLN A 141 -11.27 -9.58 7.92
C GLN A 141 -10.82 -11.00 8.30
N GLY A 142 -10.63 -11.27 9.60
CA GLY A 142 -10.24 -12.59 10.11
C GLY A 142 -8.77 -12.94 9.90
N ILE A 143 -7.91 -11.95 9.64
CA ILE A 143 -6.46 -12.15 9.50
C ILE A 143 -5.76 -11.57 10.73
N GLN A 144 -5.06 -12.42 11.47
CA GLN A 144 -4.20 -12.00 12.56
C GLN A 144 -2.87 -11.48 12.00
N THR A 145 -2.50 -10.26 12.39
CA THR A 145 -1.20 -9.68 12.06
C THR A 145 -0.23 -9.82 13.22
N ILE A 146 0.99 -10.29 12.94
CA ILE A 146 2.13 -10.28 13.86
C ILE A 146 3.07 -9.16 13.42
N VAL A 147 3.51 -8.34 14.38
CA VAL A 147 4.50 -7.28 14.12
C VAL A 147 5.78 -7.58 14.90
N PRO A 148 6.97 -7.13 14.41
CA PRO A 148 8.24 -7.28 15.12
C PRO A 148 8.21 -6.61 16.50
N ALA A 149 9.23 -6.86 17.34
CA ALA A 149 9.38 -6.13 18.60
C ALA A 149 9.68 -4.64 18.36
N GLU A 150 9.38 -3.76 19.32
CA GLU A 150 9.56 -2.31 19.17
C GLU A 150 10.96 -1.87 18.65
N PRO A 151 12.09 -2.45 19.12
CA PRO A 151 13.41 -2.10 18.58
C PRO A 151 13.55 -2.48 17.09
N GLU A 152 12.96 -3.59 16.67
CA GLU A 152 12.98 -4.05 15.29
C GLU A 152 12.09 -3.21 14.39
N GLN A 153 10.96 -2.75 14.93
CA GLN A 153 10.09 -1.80 14.24
C GLN A 153 10.80 -0.47 13.99
N ALA A 154 11.52 0.06 14.99
CA ALA A 154 12.28 1.29 14.86
C ALA A 154 13.40 1.17 13.83
N GLU A 155 14.18 0.08 13.87
CA GLU A 155 15.29 -0.14 12.93
C GLU A 155 14.79 -0.41 11.51
N THR A 156 13.71 -1.18 11.34
CA THR A 156 13.05 -1.36 10.03
C THR A 156 12.61 -0.01 9.46
N SER A 157 12.01 0.85 10.29
CA SER A 157 11.60 2.19 9.85
C SER A 157 12.78 3.08 9.51
N ARG A 158 13.90 2.99 10.25
CA ARG A 158 15.14 3.72 9.96
C ARG A 158 15.72 3.29 8.61
N ILE A 159 15.81 1.98 8.36
CA ILE A 159 16.28 1.42 7.08
C ILE A 159 15.42 1.94 5.91
N ILE A 160 14.09 1.92 6.06
CA ILE A 160 13.17 2.44 5.04
C ILE A 160 13.51 3.89 4.69
N PHE A 161 13.54 4.79 5.68
CA PHE A 161 13.71 6.23 5.42
C PHE A 161 15.14 6.62 5.03
N GLU A 162 16.15 6.08 5.73
CA GLU A 162 17.55 6.49 5.56
C GLU A 162 18.26 5.75 4.43
N GLN A 163 17.71 4.64 3.93
CA GLN A 163 18.35 3.85 2.88
C GLN A 163 17.41 3.62 1.69
N LEU A 164 16.30 2.90 1.90
CA LEU A 164 15.50 2.40 0.79
C LEU A 164 14.77 3.54 0.04
N CYS A 165 14.23 4.53 0.75
CA CYS A 165 13.66 5.74 0.15
C CYS A 165 14.70 6.60 -0.61
N LEU A 166 15.99 6.43 -0.31
CA LEU A 166 17.09 7.09 -1.01
C LEU A 166 17.67 6.22 -2.14
N GLY A 167 17.02 5.08 -2.47
CA GLY A 167 17.47 4.14 -3.49
C GLY A 167 18.74 3.37 -3.11
N ARG A 168 19.10 3.32 -1.83
CA ARG A 168 20.27 2.59 -1.33
C ARG A 168 19.82 1.27 -0.71
N VAL A 169 20.30 0.16 -1.26
CA VAL A 169 20.06 -1.19 -0.73
C VAL A 169 21.38 -1.74 -0.20
N GLU A 170 21.56 -1.67 1.12
CA GLU A 170 22.78 -2.12 1.79
C GLU A 170 22.67 -3.61 2.17
N PRO A 171 23.73 -4.42 1.98
CA PRO A 171 23.72 -5.85 2.34
C PRO A 171 23.31 -6.11 3.80
N GLU A 172 23.76 -5.25 4.73
CA GLU A 172 23.45 -5.34 6.15
C GLU A 172 21.95 -5.13 6.41
N ALA A 173 21.32 -4.19 5.70
CA ALA A 173 19.88 -3.94 5.80
C ALA A 173 19.06 -5.11 5.24
N VAL A 174 19.50 -5.70 4.12
CA VAL A 174 18.87 -6.91 3.56
C VAL A 174 18.94 -8.07 4.56
N GLN A 175 20.12 -8.30 5.13
CA GLN A 175 20.31 -9.35 6.13
C GLN A 175 19.46 -9.11 7.38
N TYR A 176 19.38 -7.86 7.84
CA TYR A 176 18.55 -7.49 8.99
C TYR A 176 17.07 -7.77 8.73
N LEU A 177 16.52 -7.31 7.59
CA LEU A 177 15.13 -7.55 7.23
C LEU A 177 14.82 -9.05 7.12
N GLN A 178 15.73 -9.86 6.57
CA GLN A 178 15.58 -11.32 6.52
C GLN A 178 15.56 -11.96 7.92
N GLN A 179 16.36 -11.46 8.86
CA GLN A 179 16.33 -11.92 10.26
C GLN A 179 14.99 -11.60 10.92
N VAL A 180 14.47 -10.39 10.73
CA VAL A 180 13.15 -10.01 11.25
C VAL A 180 12.04 -10.89 10.66
N ILE A 181 12.06 -11.17 9.35
CA ILE A 181 11.09 -12.08 8.72
C ILE A 181 11.20 -13.50 9.28
N THR A 182 12.41 -13.96 9.57
CA THR A 182 12.64 -15.27 10.20
C THR A 182 12.05 -15.29 11.62
N GLY A 183 12.25 -14.23 12.41
CA GLY A 183 11.62 -14.09 13.73
C GLY A 183 10.08 -14.10 13.65
N LEU A 184 9.49 -13.43 12.66
CA LEU A 184 8.04 -13.46 12.43
C LEU A 184 7.54 -14.88 12.10
N LYS A 185 8.30 -15.65 11.32
CA LYS A 185 8.01 -17.07 11.04
C LYS A 185 8.05 -17.92 12.30
N GLU A 186 9.06 -17.74 13.15
CA GLU A 186 9.17 -18.46 14.43
C GLU A 186 8.02 -18.16 15.38
N GLN A 187 7.43 -16.96 15.29
CA GLN A 187 6.21 -16.56 16.00
C GLN A 187 4.91 -17.10 15.36
N GLY A 188 5.03 -17.85 14.25
CA GLY A 188 3.92 -18.53 13.58
C GLY A 188 3.29 -17.75 12.44
N ALA A 189 3.95 -16.72 11.90
CA ALA A 189 3.51 -16.11 10.64
C ALA A 189 3.56 -17.13 9.50
N GLN A 190 2.53 -17.13 8.66
CA GLN A 190 2.38 -18.01 7.49
C GLN A 190 2.75 -17.32 6.18
N GLY A 191 2.93 -15.99 6.23
CA GLY A 191 3.29 -15.09 5.14
C GLY A 191 3.76 -13.76 5.72
N VAL A 192 4.39 -12.90 4.93
CA VAL A 192 4.82 -11.56 5.35
C VAL A 192 4.31 -10.48 4.39
N ILE A 193 3.68 -9.45 4.94
CA ILE A 193 3.25 -8.26 4.21
C ILE A 193 4.40 -7.26 4.17
N LEU A 194 4.71 -6.78 2.97
CA LEU A 194 5.54 -5.59 2.76
C LEU A 194 4.60 -4.37 2.71
N GLY A 195 4.39 -3.73 3.86
CA GLY A 195 3.54 -2.56 4.07
C GLY A 195 4.21 -1.23 3.71
N CYS A 196 5.29 -1.27 2.93
CA CYS A 196 5.99 -0.12 2.39
C CYS A 196 6.55 -0.50 1.02
N THR A 197 6.37 0.41 0.06
CA THR A 197 6.72 0.22 -1.35
C THR A 197 8.21 -0.05 -1.55
N GLU A 198 9.06 0.52 -0.69
CA GLU A 198 10.51 0.40 -0.80
C GLU A 198 11.06 -0.92 -0.25
N LEU A 199 10.29 -1.65 0.59
CA LEU A 199 10.75 -2.92 1.15
C LEU A 199 10.98 -3.99 0.07
N CYS A 200 10.28 -3.93 -1.06
CA CYS A 200 10.50 -4.86 -2.17
C CYS A 200 11.87 -4.69 -2.85
N LEU A 201 12.59 -3.58 -2.58
CA LEU A 201 13.97 -3.38 -3.05
C LEU A 201 14.98 -4.24 -2.28
N ALA A 202 14.66 -4.57 -1.03
CA ALA A 202 15.56 -5.28 -0.12
C ALA A 202 15.10 -6.71 0.19
N VAL A 203 13.80 -7.00 0.08
CA VAL A 203 13.25 -8.33 0.33
C VAL A 203 13.11 -9.10 -0.97
N ASP A 204 13.98 -10.09 -1.15
CA ASP A 204 13.95 -11.04 -2.26
C ASP A 204 13.01 -12.20 -1.91
N GLU A 205 11.92 -12.36 -2.66
CA GLU A 205 10.88 -13.38 -2.41
C GLU A 205 11.48 -14.79 -2.43
N ASP A 206 12.42 -15.07 -3.34
CA ASP A 206 13.04 -16.39 -3.49
C ASP A 206 13.96 -16.76 -2.31
N LYS A 207 14.38 -15.75 -1.53
CA LYS A 207 15.25 -15.90 -0.35
C LYS A 207 14.50 -15.71 0.96
N THR A 208 13.19 -15.54 0.91
CA THR A 208 12.36 -15.30 2.09
C THR A 208 11.74 -16.61 2.57
N PRO A 209 11.79 -16.93 3.88
CA PRO A 209 11.28 -18.20 4.39
C PRO A 209 9.74 -18.29 4.47
N LEU A 210 9.05 -17.23 4.02
CA LEU A 210 7.60 -17.02 4.03
C LEU A 210 7.15 -16.50 2.66
N PRO A 211 5.93 -16.83 2.19
CA PRO A 211 5.29 -16.13 1.09
C PRO A 211 5.26 -14.62 1.34
N VAL A 212 5.68 -13.85 0.34
CA VAL A 212 5.74 -12.38 0.40
C VAL A 212 4.47 -11.80 -0.21
N PHE A 213 3.89 -10.82 0.47
CA PHE A 213 2.74 -10.04 0.01
C PHE A 213 3.17 -8.59 -0.15
N ASP A 214 3.65 -8.23 -1.34
CA ASP A 214 3.88 -6.82 -1.69
C ASP A 214 2.55 -6.09 -1.83
N SER A 215 2.19 -5.32 -0.80
CA SER A 215 0.95 -4.57 -0.73
C SER A 215 0.79 -3.60 -1.92
N THR A 216 1.89 -3.08 -2.46
CA THR A 216 1.90 -2.16 -3.60
C THR A 216 1.42 -2.86 -4.86
N THR A 217 2.08 -3.96 -5.21
CA THR A 217 1.78 -4.73 -6.40
C THR A 217 0.38 -5.32 -6.29
N ILE A 218 0.02 -5.87 -5.13
CA ILE A 218 -1.34 -6.38 -4.89
C ILE A 218 -2.38 -5.29 -5.11
N HIS A 219 -2.18 -4.10 -4.55
CA HIS A 219 -3.13 -2.99 -4.66
C HIS A 219 -3.25 -2.46 -6.11
N ALA A 220 -2.13 -2.33 -6.82
CA ALA A 220 -2.11 -1.96 -8.22
C ALA A 220 -2.84 -2.98 -9.10
N LEU A 221 -2.63 -4.27 -8.88
CA LEU A 221 -3.30 -5.35 -9.63
C LEU A 221 -4.79 -5.43 -9.31
N ALA A 222 -5.18 -5.20 -8.04
CA ALA A 222 -6.58 -5.10 -7.63
C ALA A 222 -7.27 -3.89 -8.29
N ALA A 223 -6.57 -2.76 -8.45
CA ALA A 223 -7.09 -1.62 -9.21
C ALA A 223 -7.36 -2.01 -10.67
N VAL A 224 -6.46 -2.73 -11.33
CA VAL A 224 -6.69 -3.20 -12.70
C VAL A 224 -7.86 -4.18 -12.78
N GLU A 225 -8.00 -5.10 -11.82
CA GLU A 225 -9.15 -5.99 -11.73
C GLU A 225 -10.46 -5.19 -11.65
N ALA A 226 -10.53 -4.20 -10.77
CA ALA A 226 -11.72 -3.36 -10.59
C ALA A 226 -12.00 -2.42 -11.78
N MET A 227 -10.97 -1.94 -12.47
CA MET A 227 -11.10 -1.11 -13.68
C MET A 227 -11.68 -1.90 -14.86
N LEU A 228 -11.37 -3.19 -14.95
CA LEU A 228 -11.78 -4.07 -16.05
C LEU A 228 -13.03 -4.89 -15.74
N ALA A 229 -13.47 -4.92 -14.48
CA ALA A 229 -14.71 -5.57 -14.09
C ALA A 229 -15.89 -4.99 -14.89
N PRO A 230 -16.80 -5.85 -15.42
CA PRO A 230 -18.01 -5.38 -16.06
C PRO A 230 -18.86 -4.57 -15.06
N PRO A 231 -19.66 -3.60 -15.53
CA PRO A 231 -20.62 -2.93 -14.66
C PRO A 231 -21.54 -3.98 -14.02
N LEU A 232 -21.85 -3.80 -12.73
CA LEU A 232 -22.85 -4.63 -12.06
C LEU A 232 -24.17 -4.54 -12.86
N PRO A 233 -24.88 -5.66 -13.10
CA PRO A 233 -26.19 -5.60 -13.71
C PRO A 233 -27.09 -4.69 -12.89
N ALA A 234 -27.82 -3.81 -13.58
CA ALA A 234 -28.78 -2.88 -12.99
C ALA A 234 -29.94 -3.60 -12.30
#